data_AF-A0A2A5GY04-F1
#
_entry.id   AF-A0A2A5GY04-F1
#
_cell.length_a   1.000
_cell.length_b   1.000
_cell.length_c   1.000
_cell.angle_alpha   90.00
_cell.angle_beta   90.00
_cell.angle_gamma   90.00
#
_symmetry.space_group_name_H-M   'P 1'
#
loop_
_entity.id
_entity.type
_entity.pdbx_description
1 polymer ?
#
loop_
_entity_poly.entity_id
_entity_poly.type
_entity_poly.pdbx_seq_one_letter_code
_entity_poly.pdbx_strand_id
1 'polypeptide(L)'
;MAQSEKQIALLKNALQMPLIVRDLLITDQSPSASAHYALHEMMGNFQPDEALLCAAFVMEEISKFESIISPDLTFLHMECTRIIERYSARNDLAEGNPELWAETQGEMMPMIFEDIEEFLELTSLCQLSFEITNPKTAIILDIITTQLQSHLMIVDEVIALQETLKDSLKNIPAITGYMADNVVMFPG
;
A
#
# COMPACT_ATOMS: atom_id res chain seq x y z
N MET A 1 0.93 5.63 -19.59
CA MET A 1 -0.29 6.27 -20.13
C MET A 1 -0.91 7.03 -18.97
N ALA A 2 -1.17 8.33 -19.08
CA ALA A 2 -1.84 9.06 -18.01
C ALA A 2 -3.23 8.44 -17.79
N GLN A 3 -3.53 8.02 -16.56
CA GLN A 3 -4.84 7.45 -16.25
C GLN A 3 -5.94 8.48 -16.53
N SER A 4 -7.10 7.97 -16.97
CA SER A 4 -8.26 8.85 -17.13
C SER A 4 -8.76 9.31 -15.75
N GLU A 5 -9.19 10.56 -15.63
CA GLU A 5 -9.78 11.11 -14.39
C GLU A 5 -10.91 10.21 -13.84
N LYS A 6 -11.62 9.51 -14.73
CA LYS A 6 -12.64 8.52 -14.39
C LYS A 6 -12.07 7.35 -13.57
N GLN A 7 -10.91 6.80 -13.94
CA GLN A 7 -10.29 5.70 -13.21
C GLN A 7 -9.84 6.13 -11.82
N ILE A 8 -9.20 7.29 -11.71
CA ILE A 8 -8.80 7.87 -10.43
C ILE A 8 -10.03 8.08 -9.53
N ALA A 9 -11.14 8.57 -10.09
CA ALA A 9 -12.38 8.74 -9.33
C ALA A 9 -12.96 7.40 -8.83
N LEU A 10 -12.90 6.34 -9.65
CA LEU A 10 -13.33 5.00 -9.24
C LEU A 10 -12.44 4.43 -8.14
N LEU A 11 -11.12 4.61 -8.23
CA LEU A 11 -10.17 4.18 -7.20
C LEU A 11 -10.41 4.90 -5.87
N LYS A 12 -10.55 6.23 -5.89
CA LYS A 12 -10.89 7.01 -4.69
C LYS A 12 -12.21 6.55 -4.07
N ASN A 13 -13.19 6.17 -4.89
CA ASN A 13 -14.47 5.64 -4.43
C ASN A 13 -14.37 4.22 -3.84
N ALA A 14 -13.49 3.37 -4.38
CA ALA A 14 -13.24 2.03 -3.83
C ALA A 14 -12.56 2.11 -2.46
N LEU A 15 -11.57 2.99 -2.32
CA LEU A 15 -10.81 3.17 -1.07
C LEU A 15 -11.60 3.94 -0.01
N GLN A 16 -12.53 4.82 -0.43
CA GLN A 16 -13.43 5.66 0.39
C GLN A 16 -12.74 6.68 1.31
N MET A 17 -11.65 6.32 1.98
CA MET A 17 -10.90 7.15 2.92
C MET A 17 -10.43 8.48 2.32
N PRO A 18 -9.95 8.57 1.07
CA PRO A 18 -9.61 9.87 0.47
C PRO A 18 -10.81 10.85 0.41
N LEU A 19 -12.01 10.33 0.15
CA LEU A 19 -13.23 11.14 0.09
C LEU A 19 -13.66 11.60 1.49
N ILE A 20 -13.61 10.69 2.47
CA ILE A 20 -13.93 11.00 3.87
C ILE A 20 -12.96 12.05 4.42
N VAL A 21 -11.66 11.89 4.17
CA VAL A 21 -10.65 12.87 4.60
C VAL A 21 -10.88 14.21 3.93
N ARG A 22 -11.14 14.25 2.63
CA ARG A 22 -11.47 15.50 1.94
C ARG A 22 -12.66 16.21 2.59
N ASP A 23 -13.72 15.48 2.93
CA ASP A 23 -14.88 16.05 3.61
C ASP A 23 -14.50 16.58 5.00
N LEU A 24 -13.71 15.83 5.78
CA LEU A 24 -13.20 16.27 7.07
C LEU A 24 -12.34 17.54 6.96
N LEU A 25 -11.50 17.66 5.92
CA LEU A 25 -10.70 18.84 5.65
C LEU A 25 -11.57 20.07 5.39
N ILE A 26 -12.66 19.92 4.65
CA ILE A 26 -13.61 21.00 4.35
C ILE A 26 -14.41 21.44 5.59
N THR A 27 -14.72 20.51 6.51
CA THR A 27 -15.46 20.86 7.72
C THR A 27 -14.56 21.48 8.80
N ASP A 28 -15.09 22.38 9.62
CA ASP A 28 -14.37 22.91 10.80
C ASP A 28 -14.33 21.94 11.98
N GLN A 29 -14.82 20.71 11.80
CA GLN A 29 -14.90 19.70 12.86
C GLN A 29 -13.66 18.82 12.86
N SER A 30 -13.11 18.58 14.06
CA SER A 30 -12.13 17.51 14.25
C SER A 30 -12.79 16.14 14.06
N PRO A 31 -12.03 15.11 13.64
CA PRO A 31 -12.57 13.76 13.52
C PRO A 31 -13.15 13.31 14.86
N SER A 32 -14.40 12.86 14.85
CA SER A 32 -14.99 12.22 16.03
C SER A 32 -14.23 10.93 16.36
N ALA A 33 -14.35 10.43 17.59
CA ALA A 33 -13.73 9.15 17.97
C ALA A 33 -14.17 7.99 17.05
N SER A 34 -15.43 7.97 16.62
CA SER A 34 -15.94 6.98 15.67
C SER A 34 -15.31 7.13 14.29
N ALA A 35 -15.11 8.37 13.81
CA ALA A 35 -14.43 8.61 12.54
C ALA A 35 -12.96 8.20 12.62
N HIS A 36 -12.26 8.56 13.71
CA HIS A 36 -10.89 8.17 13.95
C HIS A 36 -10.72 6.63 13.93
N TYR A 37 -11.58 5.90 14.66
CA TYR A 37 -11.56 4.43 14.66
C TYR A 37 -11.87 3.85 13.27
N ALA A 38 -12.88 4.37 12.58
CA ALA A 38 -13.25 3.90 11.25
C ALA A 38 -12.12 4.08 10.24
N LEU A 39 -11.39 5.20 10.28
CA LEU A 39 -10.25 5.43 9.39
C LEU A 39 -9.12 4.43 9.62
N HIS A 40 -8.82 4.10 10.89
CA HIS A 40 -7.87 3.04 11.23
C HIS A 40 -8.33 1.68 10.70
N GLU A 41 -9.57 1.28 10.97
CA GLU A 41 -10.13 0.00 10.49
C GLU A 41 -10.11 -0.09 8.97
N MET A 42 -10.50 0.96 8.26
CA MET A 42 -10.52 0.96 6.80
C MET A 42 -9.12 0.69 6.24
N MET A 43 -8.13 1.46 6.68
CA MET A 43 -6.78 1.35 6.17
C MET A 43 -6.06 0.08 6.65
N GLY A 44 -6.37 -0.41 7.84
CA GLY A 44 -5.84 -1.67 8.37
C GLY A 44 -6.35 -2.91 7.64
N ASN A 45 -7.51 -2.83 7.00
CA ASN A 45 -8.10 -3.94 6.24
C ASN A 45 -7.59 -4.04 4.79
N PHE A 46 -6.83 -3.05 4.30
CA PHE A 46 -6.26 -3.07 2.96
C PHE A 46 -5.06 -4.00 2.84
N GLN A 47 -4.75 -4.42 1.61
CA GLN A 47 -3.42 -4.93 1.31
C GLN A 47 -2.38 -3.80 1.36
N PRO A 48 -1.07 -4.09 1.57
CA PRO A 48 -0.06 -3.04 1.73
C PRO A 48 0.03 -2.05 0.56
N ASP A 49 -0.15 -2.52 -0.67
CA ASP A 49 -0.17 -1.69 -1.88
C ASP A 49 -1.41 -0.79 -1.96
N GLU A 50 -2.60 -1.32 -1.62
CA GLU A 50 -3.84 -0.54 -1.51
C GLU A 50 -3.74 0.50 -0.38
N ALA A 51 -3.13 0.14 0.75
CA ALA A 51 -2.92 1.05 1.87
C ALA A 51 -1.98 2.20 1.47
N LEU A 52 -0.88 1.89 0.78
CA LEU A 52 0.04 2.89 0.26
C LEU A 52 -0.63 3.81 -0.77
N LEU A 53 -1.42 3.25 -1.70
CA LEU A 53 -2.19 4.03 -2.67
C LEU A 53 -3.23 4.93 -1.97
N CYS A 54 -3.91 4.41 -0.96
CA CYS A 54 -4.86 5.17 -0.14
C CYS A 54 -4.18 6.34 0.57
N ALA A 55 -3.04 6.08 1.21
CA ALA A 55 -2.24 7.12 1.85
C ALA A 55 -1.84 8.22 0.87
N ALA A 56 -1.34 7.85 -0.32
CA ALA A 56 -0.96 8.82 -1.34
C ALA A 56 -2.14 9.68 -1.80
N PHE A 57 -3.33 9.10 -2.01
CA PHE A 57 -4.51 9.89 -2.33
C PHE A 57 -4.93 10.83 -1.20
N VAL A 58 -4.87 10.37 0.05
CA VAL A 58 -5.21 11.22 1.20
C VAL A 58 -4.24 12.40 1.31
N MET A 59 -2.94 12.12 1.19
CA MET A 59 -1.89 13.15 1.23
C MET A 59 -2.01 14.14 0.07
N GLU A 60 -2.42 13.68 -1.11
CA GLU A 60 -2.73 14.55 -2.26
C GLU A 60 -3.91 15.50 -1.96
N GLU A 61 -4.95 15.04 -1.26
CA GLU A 61 -6.07 15.91 -0.84
C GLU A 61 -5.61 16.94 0.20
N ILE A 62 -4.76 16.54 1.16
CA ILE A 62 -4.18 17.45 2.16
C ILE A 62 -3.33 18.52 1.46
N SER A 63 -2.44 18.13 0.54
CA SER A 63 -1.54 19.07 -0.14
C SER A 63 -2.29 20.08 -1.00
N LYS A 64 -3.42 19.68 -1.58
CA LYS A 64 -4.33 20.57 -2.32
C LYS A 64 -5.07 21.52 -1.39
N PHE A 65 -5.54 21.04 -0.23
CA PHE A 65 -6.34 21.83 0.71
C PHE A 65 -5.53 22.92 1.40
N GLU A 66 -4.34 22.59 1.90
CA GLU A 66 -3.48 23.54 2.63
C GLU A 66 -2.86 24.61 1.71
N SER A 67 -2.99 24.43 0.39
CA SER A 67 -2.18 25.07 -0.64
C SER A 67 -0.69 24.76 -0.43
N ILE A 68 0.06 24.53 -1.50
CA ILE A 68 1.49 24.22 -1.37
C ILE A 68 2.22 25.47 -0.83
N ILE A 69 2.46 25.49 0.48
CA ILE A 69 3.07 26.62 1.20
C ILE A 69 4.53 26.34 1.61
N SER A 70 5.02 25.11 1.47
CA SER A 70 6.38 24.72 1.83
C SER A 70 7.05 23.80 0.80
N PRO A 71 8.39 23.76 0.76
CA PRO A 71 9.13 22.78 -0.05
C PRO A 71 8.77 21.34 0.31
N ASP A 72 8.57 21.03 1.59
CA ASP A 72 8.22 19.68 2.06
C ASP A 72 6.88 19.21 1.47
N LEU A 73 5.88 20.08 1.42
CA LEU A 73 4.59 19.80 0.77
C LEU A 73 4.72 19.64 -0.75
N THR A 74 5.72 20.28 -1.38
CA THR A 74 6.00 20.11 -2.80
C THR A 74 6.59 18.72 -3.08
N PHE A 75 7.60 18.31 -2.29
CA PHE A 75 8.17 16.97 -2.38
C PHE A 75 7.13 15.89 -2.10
N LEU A 76 6.33 16.09 -1.05
CA LEU A 76 5.22 15.20 -0.75
C LEU A 76 4.25 15.07 -1.93
N HIS A 77 3.86 16.19 -2.56
CA HIS A 77 2.94 16.14 -3.69
C HIS A 77 3.52 15.40 -4.91
N MET A 78 4.81 15.61 -5.21
CA MET A 78 5.51 14.86 -6.25
C MET A 78 5.52 13.36 -5.94
N GLU A 79 5.77 13.02 -4.68
CA GLU A 79 5.83 11.63 -4.24
C GLU A 79 4.46 10.95 -4.25
N CYS A 80 3.40 11.65 -3.82
CA CYS A 80 2.03 11.19 -3.97
C CYS A 80 1.71 10.89 -5.43
N THR A 81 2.12 11.78 -6.36
CA THR A 81 1.90 11.58 -7.79
C THR A 81 2.61 10.33 -8.29
N ARG A 82 3.88 10.13 -7.92
CA ARG A 82 4.68 8.94 -8.27
C ARG A 82 4.01 7.65 -7.78
N ILE A 83 3.58 7.61 -6.52
CA ILE A 83 2.93 6.44 -5.91
C ILE A 83 1.59 6.18 -6.58
N ILE A 84 0.75 7.21 -6.74
CA ILE A 84 -0.55 7.08 -7.40
C ILE A 84 -0.37 6.50 -8.79
N GLU A 85 0.52 7.06 -9.63
CA GLU A 85 0.77 6.55 -10.99
C GLU A 85 1.22 5.08 -11.00
N ARG A 86 2.12 4.71 -10.09
CA ARG A 86 2.66 3.35 -9.99
C ARG A 86 1.61 2.33 -9.57
N TYR A 87 0.89 2.61 -8.49
CA TYR A 87 0.00 1.63 -7.86
C TYR A 87 -1.39 1.60 -8.48
N SER A 88 -1.86 2.71 -9.05
CA SER A 88 -3.10 2.71 -9.83
C SER A 88 -2.98 1.87 -11.11
N ALA A 89 -1.86 1.94 -11.82
CA ALA A 89 -1.58 1.10 -12.98
C ALA A 89 -1.49 -0.39 -12.62
N ARG A 90 -1.09 -0.71 -11.39
CA ARG A 90 -1.07 -2.09 -10.87
C ARG A 90 -2.46 -2.57 -10.49
N ASN A 91 -3.30 -1.73 -9.91
CA ASN A 91 -4.68 -2.09 -9.67
C ASN A 91 -5.40 -2.45 -10.98
N ASP A 92 -5.17 -1.68 -12.05
CA ASP A 92 -5.67 -2.01 -13.39
C ASP A 92 -5.15 -3.39 -13.88
N LEU A 93 -3.89 -3.73 -13.59
CA LEU A 93 -3.29 -5.02 -13.95
C LEU A 93 -3.89 -6.17 -13.14
N ALA A 94 -4.10 -5.98 -11.83
CA ALA A 94 -4.68 -6.99 -10.94
C ALA A 94 -6.14 -7.28 -11.30
N GLU A 95 -6.92 -6.25 -11.65
CA GLU A 95 -8.31 -6.41 -12.12
C GLU A 95 -8.38 -7.06 -13.51
N GLY A 96 -7.47 -6.68 -14.42
CA GLY A 96 -7.46 -7.17 -15.80
C GLY A 96 -6.84 -8.56 -15.98
N ASN A 97 -5.90 -8.94 -15.11
CA ASN A 97 -5.18 -10.21 -15.16
C ASN A 97 -4.73 -10.69 -13.75
N PRO A 98 -5.66 -11.27 -12.97
CA PRO A 98 -5.38 -11.71 -11.60
C PRO A 98 -4.29 -12.78 -11.49
N GLU A 99 -4.15 -13.64 -12.50
CA GLU A 99 -3.14 -14.71 -12.53
C GLU A 99 -1.73 -14.12 -12.62
N LEU A 100 -1.52 -13.17 -13.52
CA LEU A 100 -0.25 -12.47 -13.66
C LEU A 100 0.10 -11.66 -12.40
N TRP A 101 -0.90 -11.08 -11.73
CA TRP A 101 -0.68 -10.41 -10.46
C TRP A 101 -0.19 -11.37 -9.38
N ALA A 102 -0.84 -12.52 -9.21
CA ALA A 102 -0.41 -13.52 -8.23
C ALA A 102 1.02 -14.01 -8.46
N GLU A 103 1.46 -14.11 -9.72
CA GLU A 103 2.82 -14.49 -10.09
C GLU A 103 3.87 -13.40 -9.77
N THR A 104 3.48 -12.12 -9.86
CA THR A 104 4.39 -10.99 -9.70
C THR A 104 4.38 -10.39 -8.30
N GLN A 105 3.36 -10.68 -7.49
CA GLN A 105 3.15 -10.11 -6.16
C GLN A 105 4.38 -10.28 -5.24
N GLY A 106 5.03 -11.45 -5.27
CA GLY A 106 6.23 -11.70 -4.45
C GLY A 106 7.43 -10.85 -4.85
N GLU A 107 7.60 -10.55 -6.13
CA GLU A 107 8.66 -9.65 -6.61
C GLU A 107 8.37 -8.19 -6.26
N MET A 108 7.10 -7.87 -5.97
CA MET A 108 6.65 -6.51 -5.69
C MET A 108 6.78 -6.12 -4.22
N MET A 109 6.82 -7.09 -3.31
CA MET A 109 6.88 -6.82 -1.87
C MET A 109 8.10 -5.98 -1.46
N PRO A 110 9.34 -6.23 -1.93
CA PRO A 110 10.49 -5.37 -1.61
C PRO A 110 10.30 -3.92 -2.08
N MET A 111 9.67 -3.73 -3.24
CA MET A 111 9.40 -2.40 -3.78
C MET A 111 8.31 -1.66 -2.98
N ILE A 112 7.30 -2.40 -2.51
CA ILE A 112 6.27 -1.86 -1.60
C ILE A 112 6.90 -1.48 -0.26
N PHE A 113 7.81 -2.30 0.26
CA PHE A 113 8.55 -2.00 1.49
C PHE A 113 9.29 -0.66 1.37
N GLU A 114 10.14 -0.52 0.35
CA GLU A 114 10.91 0.70 0.10
C GLU A 114 10.00 1.92 -0.08
N ASP A 115 8.92 1.79 -0.85
CA ASP A 115 7.99 2.89 -1.07
C ASP A 115 7.24 3.29 0.23
N ILE A 116 6.85 2.33 1.09
CA ILE A 116 6.22 2.64 2.38
C ILE A 116 7.21 3.35 3.31
N GLU A 117 8.47 2.88 3.37
CA GLU A 117 9.51 3.48 4.21
C GLU A 117 9.78 4.93 3.81
N GLU A 118 10.02 5.19 2.52
CA GLU A 118 10.25 6.54 1.99
C GLU A 118 9.04 7.46 2.22
N PHE A 119 7.82 6.94 2.03
CA PHE A 119 6.60 7.72 2.24
C PHE A 119 6.33 8.02 3.72
N LEU A 120 6.71 7.13 4.63
CA LEU A 120 6.61 7.33 6.08
C LEU A 120 7.50 8.48 6.56
N GLU A 121 8.72 8.59 6.04
CA GLU A 121 9.63 9.69 6.39
C GLU A 121 9.02 11.04 6.03
N LEU A 122 8.48 11.17 4.82
CA LEU A 122 7.82 12.39 4.34
C LEU A 122 6.54 12.71 5.12
N THR A 123 5.73 11.69 5.41
CA THR A 123 4.47 11.83 6.15
C THR A 123 4.75 12.31 7.58
N SER A 124 5.75 11.75 8.24
CA SER A 124 6.15 12.11 9.60
C SER A 124 6.66 13.56 9.68
N LEU A 125 7.45 13.99 8.69
CA LEU A 125 7.92 15.38 8.60
C LEU A 125 6.74 16.36 8.45
N CYS A 126 5.77 16.01 7.61
CA CYS A 126 4.56 16.82 7.43
C CYS A 126 3.71 16.86 8.71
N GLN A 127 3.56 15.72 9.40
CA GLN A 127 2.81 15.62 10.65
C GLN A 127 3.32 16.63 11.69
N LEU A 128 4.63 16.65 11.93
CA LEU A 128 5.27 17.60 12.85
C LEU A 128 5.00 19.07 12.48
N SER A 129 4.97 19.37 11.17
CA SER A 129 4.68 20.72 10.69
C SER A 129 3.22 21.15 10.95
N PHE A 130 2.30 20.19 10.96
CA PHE A 130 0.87 20.41 11.18
C PHE A 130 0.43 20.33 12.64
N GLU A 131 1.20 19.73 13.55
CA GLU A 131 0.83 19.62 14.97
C GLU A 131 0.44 20.98 15.59
N ILE A 132 1.11 22.05 15.20
CA ILE A 132 0.86 23.40 15.71
C ILE A 132 -0.10 24.17 14.80
N THR A 133 0.01 24.01 13.49
CA THR A 133 -0.68 24.87 12.50
C THR A 133 -2.06 24.35 12.13
N ASN A 134 -2.23 23.02 12.04
CA ASN A 134 -3.50 22.38 11.78
C ASN A 134 -3.59 21.01 12.49
N PRO A 135 -4.00 20.99 13.78
CA PRO A 135 -4.09 19.76 14.57
C PRO A 135 -5.02 18.70 13.98
N LYS A 136 -6.02 19.11 13.18
CA LYS A 136 -6.91 18.18 12.48
C LYS A 136 -6.15 17.40 11.42
N THR A 137 -5.36 18.08 10.60
CA THR A 137 -4.49 17.44 9.60
C THR A 137 -3.46 16.55 10.30
N ALA A 138 -2.87 17.02 11.41
CA ALA A 138 -1.93 16.20 12.19
C ALA A 138 -2.54 14.88 12.69
N ILE A 139 -3.80 14.87 13.17
CA ILE A 139 -4.51 13.63 13.56
C ILE A 139 -4.69 12.68 12.38
N ILE A 140 -5.01 13.21 11.19
CA ILE A 140 -5.18 12.38 9.99
C ILE A 140 -3.84 11.77 9.57
N LEU A 141 -2.77 12.56 9.63
CA LEU A 141 -1.42 12.09 9.35
C LEU A 141 -0.96 11.02 10.35
N ASP A 142 -1.29 11.19 11.63
CA ASP A 142 -1.01 10.19 12.66
C ASP A 142 -1.67 8.83 12.37
N ILE A 143 -2.93 8.85 11.91
CA ILE A 143 -3.64 7.64 11.46
C ILE A 143 -2.88 6.98 10.31
N ILE A 144 -2.54 7.75 9.27
CA ILE A 144 -1.82 7.24 8.09
C ILE A 144 -0.47 6.66 8.49
N THR A 145 0.34 7.39 9.26
CA THR A 145 1.65 6.97 9.75
C THR A 145 1.55 5.66 10.51
N THR A 146 0.61 5.55 11.45
CA THR A 146 0.40 4.34 12.26
C THR A 146 0.06 3.13 11.39
N GLN A 147 -0.81 3.31 10.40
CA GLN A 147 -1.23 2.22 9.53
C GLN A 147 -0.15 1.81 8.54
N LEU A 148 0.58 2.77 7.96
CA LEU A 148 1.73 2.48 7.09
C LEU A 148 2.85 1.77 7.85
N GLN A 149 3.13 2.14 9.11
CA GLN A 149 4.08 1.40 9.96
C GLN A 149 3.64 -0.05 10.16
N SER A 150 2.35 -0.27 10.39
CA SER A 150 1.78 -1.63 10.55
C SER A 150 1.92 -2.43 9.25
N HIS A 151 1.62 -1.82 8.10
CA HIS A 151 1.79 -2.44 6.78
C HIS A 151 3.26 -2.70 6.43
N LEU A 152 4.18 -1.83 6.83
CA LEU A 152 5.62 -2.07 6.65
C LEU A 152 6.05 -3.35 7.37
N MET A 153 5.60 -3.55 8.62
CA MET A 153 5.87 -4.79 9.37
C MET A 153 5.26 -6.03 8.71
N ILE A 154 4.05 -5.91 8.13
CA ILE A 154 3.42 -7.00 7.38
C ILE A 154 4.26 -7.36 6.15
N VAL A 155 4.69 -6.36 5.39
CA VAL A 155 5.50 -6.57 4.18
C VAL A 155 6.85 -7.20 4.53
N ASP A 156 7.52 -6.73 5.59
CA ASP A 156 8.79 -7.31 6.06
C ASP A 156 8.65 -8.81 6.38
N GLU A 157 7.61 -9.17 7.14
CA GLU A 157 7.33 -10.57 7.47
C GLU A 157 7.02 -11.41 6.22
N VAL A 158 6.25 -10.86 5.27
CA VAL A 158 5.95 -11.54 4.00
C VAL A 158 7.23 -11.79 3.20
N ILE A 159 8.15 -10.82 3.13
CA ILE A 159 9.45 -10.97 2.46
C ILE A 159 10.25 -12.09 3.15
N ALA A 160 10.37 -12.06 4.47
CA ALA A 160 11.11 -13.06 5.25
C ALA A 160 10.56 -14.49 5.06
N LEU A 161 9.22 -14.63 5.03
CA LEU A 161 8.55 -15.90 4.77
C LEU A 161 8.83 -16.42 3.34
N GLN A 162 8.86 -15.53 2.34
CA GLN A 162 9.18 -15.90 0.96
C GLN A 162 10.62 -16.36 0.80
N GLU A 163 11.58 -15.73 1.49
CA GLU A 163 12.98 -16.15 1.49
C GLU A 163 13.14 -17.54 2.13
N THR A 164 12.50 -17.75 3.28
CA THR A 164 12.50 -19.05 3.97
C THR A 164 11.90 -20.15 3.09
N LEU A 165 10.81 -19.86 2.38
CA LEU A 165 10.19 -20.82 1.46
C LEU A 165 11.12 -21.14 0.28
N LYS A 166 11.75 -20.13 -0.33
CA LYS A 166 12.72 -20.33 -1.43
C LYS A 166 13.88 -21.21 -0.99
N ASP A 167 14.40 -21.01 0.21
CA ASP A 167 15.50 -21.81 0.74
C ASP A 167 15.06 -23.24 1.08
N SER A 168 13.83 -23.43 1.57
CA SER A 168 13.28 -24.77 1.78
C SER A 168 13.13 -25.56 0.47
N LEU A 169 12.71 -24.90 -0.62
CA LEU A 169 12.55 -25.51 -1.96
C LEU A 169 13.90 -25.87 -2.59
N LYS A 170 14.93 -25.02 -2.43
CA LYS A 170 16.31 -25.32 -2.88
C LYS A 170 16.91 -26.53 -2.17
N ASN A 171 16.46 -26.80 -0.95
CA ASN A 171 16.94 -27.91 -0.12
C ASN A 171 16.14 -29.21 -0.32
N ILE A 172 15.15 -29.25 -1.22
CA ILE A 172 14.52 -30.50 -1.65
C ILE A 172 15.54 -31.22 -2.56
N PRO A 173 16.12 -32.35 -2.16
CA PRO A 173 16.98 -33.10 -3.06
C PRO A 173 16.18 -33.47 -4.29
N ALA A 174 16.70 -33.12 -5.48
CA ALA A 174 16.15 -33.61 -6.72
C ALA A 174 16.08 -35.14 -6.62
N ILE A 175 14.86 -35.69 -6.55
CA ILE A 175 14.64 -37.11 -6.74
C ILE A 175 15.00 -37.35 -8.21
N THR A 176 16.28 -37.59 -8.47
CA THR A 176 16.74 -38.15 -9.72
C THR A 176 16.06 -39.50 -9.80
N GLY A 177 15.13 -39.61 -10.75
CA GLY A 177 14.34 -40.81 -10.93
C GLY A 177 15.25 -42.02 -11.13
N TYR A 178 15.41 -42.81 -10.08
CA TYR A 178 15.51 -44.24 -10.25
C TYR A 178 14.10 -44.70 -10.63
N MET A 179 13.86 -44.85 -11.93
CA MET A 179 12.86 -45.82 -12.38
C MET A 179 13.30 -47.18 -11.83
N ALA A 180 12.78 -47.55 -10.67
CA ALA A 180 12.71 -48.95 -10.30
C ALA A 180 11.68 -49.56 -11.24
N ASP A 181 12.18 -50.24 -12.27
CA ASP A 181 11.43 -51.16 -13.11
C ASP A 181 10.70 -52.17 -12.22
N ASN A 182 9.46 -51.86 -11.83
CA ASN A 182 8.54 -52.84 -11.29
C ASN A 182 8.00 -53.66 -12.46
N VAL A 183 8.85 -54.51 -13.03
CA VAL A 183 8.44 -55.58 -13.93
C VAL A 183 7.68 -56.62 -13.10
N VAL A 184 6.35 -56.56 -13.14
CA VAL A 184 5.50 -57.66 -12.66
C VAL A 184 5.41 -58.69 -13.79
N MET A 185 6.18 -59.78 -13.68
CA MET A 185 6.01 -60.96 -14.53
C MET A 185 4.92 -61.85 -13.93
N PHE A 186 3.80 -62.03 -14.65
CA PHE A 186 2.83 -63.07 -14.35
C PHE A 186 3.27 -64.39 -15.00
N PRO A 187 3.33 -65.51 -14.27
CA PRO A 187 3.56 -66.82 -14.88
C PRO A 187 2.31 -67.27 -15.65
N GLY A 188 2.52 -67.70 -16.90
CA GLY A 188 1.59 -68.53 -17.66
C GLY A 188 1.84 -70.02 -17.42
#